data_AF-A0A7D5N7Z4-F1
#
_entry.id   AF-A0A7D5N7Z4-F1
#
_cell.length_a   1.000
_cell.length_b   1.000
_cell.length_c   1.000
_cell.angle_alpha   90.00
_cell.angle_beta   90.00
_cell.angle_gamma   90.00
#
_symmetry.space_group_name_H-M   'P 1'
#
loop_
_entity.id
_entity.type
_entity.pdbx_description
1 polymer ?
#
loop_
_entity_poly.entity_id
_entity_poly.type
_entity_poly.pdbx_seq_one_letter_code
_entity_poly.pdbx_strand_id
1 'polypeptide(L)'
;MWVMLVDTNGNILKGNVFGGFSGHLSSSCLGADGSIYMAGFTEDNTLDFTHVQYSPGNTDLWYAKLDTGLNLLWCKVIPGDEVDFTTIIRVSIGSFGVVFSEPQYER
;
A
#
# COMPACT_ATOMS: atom_id res chain seq x y z
N MET A 1 0.42 -8.07 -6.27
CA MET A 1 1.32 -7.08 -6.94
C MET A 1 2.79 -7.52 -6.86
N TRP A 2 3.64 -7.14 -7.84
CA TRP A 2 5.11 -7.27 -7.77
C TRP A 2 5.80 -5.93 -7.54
N VAL A 3 6.79 -5.89 -6.65
CA VAL A 3 7.70 -4.75 -6.46
C VAL A 3 9.12 -5.22 -6.76
N MET A 4 9.81 -4.51 -7.65
CA MET A 4 11.15 -4.87 -8.11
C MET A 4 12.11 -3.70 -7.95
N LEU A 5 13.33 -4.01 -7.51
CA LEU A 5 14.48 -3.12 -7.57
C LEU A 5 15.24 -3.41 -8.86
N VAL A 6 15.46 -2.38 -9.66
CA VAL A 6 16.21 -2.45 -10.91
C VAL A 6 17.40 -1.51 -10.87
N ASP A 7 18.51 -1.88 -11.50
CA ASP A 7 19.65 -0.97 -11.66
C ASP A 7 19.40 0.08 -12.76
N THR A 8 20.35 0.99 -12.95
CA THR A 8 20.25 2.05 -13.97
C THR A 8 20.25 1.55 -15.41
N ASN A 9 20.60 0.28 -15.63
CA ASN A 9 20.58 -0.36 -16.94
C ASN A 9 19.31 -1.21 -17.14
N GLY A 10 18.42 -1.26 -16.14
CA GLY A 10 17.18 -2.04 -16.15
C GLY A 10 17.33 -3.50 -15.74
N ASN A 11 18.48 -3.92 -15.21
CA ASN A 11 18.64 -5.29 -14.69
C ASN A 11 17.92 -5.43 -13.35
N ILE A 12 17.20 -6.54 -13.16
CA ILE A 12 16.54 -6.86 -11.89
C ILE A 12 17.59 -7.22 -10.85
N LEU A 13 17.61 -6.48 -9.75
CA LEU A 13 18.46 -6.73 -8.59
C LEU A 13 17.74 -7.58 -7.53
N LYS A 14 16.45 -7.29 -7.30
CA LYS A 14 15.59 -8.00 -6.33
C LYS A 14 14.12 -7.82 -6.70
N GLY A 15 13.27 -8.78 -6.36
CA GLY A 15 11.82 -8.65 -6.48
C GLY A 15 11.09 -9.36 -5.35
N ASN A 16 9.99 -8.78 -4.89
CA ASN A 16 9.08 -9.36 -3.89
C ASN A 16 7.64 -9.19 -4.35
N VAL A 17 6.79 -10.16 -3.99
CA VAL A 17 5.34 -10.11 -4.22
C VAL A 17 4.68 -9.56 -2.95
N PHE A 18 3.79 -8.59 -3.13
CA PHE A 18 3.02 -7.98 -2.06
C PHE A 18 1.53 -7.92 -2.43
N GLY A 19 0.68 -8.05 -1.43
CA GLY A 19 -0.73 -7.70 -1.55
C GLY A 19 -1.63 -8.72 -2.26
N GLY A 20 -1.40 -10.02 -2.10
CA GLY A 20 -2.36 -11.06 -2.51
C GLY A 20 -2.78 -11.00 -3.99
N PHE A 21 -3.92 -11.65 -4.31
CA PHE A 21 -4.42 -11.80 -5.68
C PHE A 21 -5.07 -10.52 -6.23
N SER A 22 -5.81 -9.77 -5.40
CA SER A 22 -6.56 -8.57 -5.81
C SER A 22 -5.97 -7.25 -5.30
N GLY A 23 -4.76 -7.25 -4.71
CA GLY A 23 -4.15 -6.01 -4.26
C GLY A 23 -3.71 -5.13 -5.43
N HIS A 24 -4.32 -3.96 -5.53
CA HIS A 24 -3.97 -2.89 -6.45
C HIS A 24 -3.12 -1.84 -5.76
N LEU A 25 -2.06 -1.35 -6.42
CA LEU A 25 -1.27 -0.21 -5.97
C LEU A 25 -1.71 1.05 -6.70
N SER A 26 -2.05 2.06 -5.92
CA SER A 26 -2.49 3.35 -6.44
C SER A 26 -1.37 4.39 -6.39
N SER A 27 -0.51 4.32 -5.38
CA SER A 27 0.57 5.30 -5.20
C SER A 27 1.75 4.75 -4.39
N SER A 28 2.94 5.30 -4.64
CA SER A 28 4.12 5.05 -3.82
C SER A 28 5.02 6.29 -3.76
N CYS A 29 5.83 6.38 -2.70
CA CYS A 29 6.85 7.42 -2.57
C CYS A 29 8.06 6.95 -1.76
N LEU A 30 9.18 7.66 -1.93
CA LEU A 30 10.42 7.40 -1.21
C LEU A 30 10.55 8.29 0.03
N GLY A 31 10.86 7.67 1.17
CA GLY A 31 11.25 8.34 2.40
C GLY A 31 12.66 8.95 2.30
N ALA A 32 12.95 9.91 3.18
CA ALA A 32 14.30 10.50 3.26
C ALA A 32 15.38 9.49 3.68
N ASP A 33 14.97 8.40 4.35
CA ASP A 33 15.78 7.26 4.77
C ASP A 33 15.90 6.18 3.68
N GLY A 34 15.35 6.42 2.47
CA GLY A 34 15.30 5.44 1.39
C GLY A 34 14.22 4.37 1.56
N SER A 35 13.40 4.44 2.62
CA SER A 35 12.26 3.55 2.77
C SER A 35 11.20 3.82 1.71
N ILE A 36 10.38 2.81 1.42
CA ILE A 36 9.34 2.89 0.38
C ILE A 36 7.98 2.87 1.06
N TYR A 37 7.16 3.87 0.77
CA TYR A 37 5.78 3.93 1.22
C TYR A 37 4.86 3.63 0.05
N MET A 38 3.82 2.84 0.29
CA MET A 38 2.87 2.41 -0.75
C MET A 38 1.45 2.46 -0.20
N ALA A 39 0.48 2.84 -1.03
CA ALA A 39 -0.94 2.70 -0.73
C ALA A 39 -1.72 2.22 -1.94
N GLY A 40 -2.82 1.55 -1.66
CA GLY A 40 -3.70 1.01 -2.67
C GLY A 40 -4.95 0.40 -2.07
N PHE A 41 -5.55 -0.51 -2.82
CA PHE A 41 -6.83 -1.13 -2.48
C PHE A 41 -6.76 -2.65 -2.56
N THR A 42 -7.71 -3.30 -1.89
CA THR A 42 -8.04 -4.70 -2.08
C THR A 42 -9.54 -4.87 -2.05
N GLU A 43 -10.03 -5.85 -2.78
CA GLU A 43 -11.40 -6.37 -2.65
C GLU A 43 -11.42 -7.76 -1.99
N ASP A 44 -10.24 -8.30 -1.70
CA ASP A 44 -10.08 -9.64 -1.18
C ASP A 44 -9.61 -9.63 0.28
N ASN A 45 -10.17 -10.57 1.03
CA ASN A 45 -9.80 -10.87 2.41
C ASN A 45 -8.47 -11.66 2.50
N THR A 46 -7.89 -12.02 1.36
CA THR A 46 -6.61 -12.73 1.27
C THR A 46 -5.39 -11.83 1.08
N LEU A 47 -5.51 -10.52 1.27
CA LEU A 47 -4.34 -9.65 1.41
C LEU A 47 -3.44 -10.22 2.51
N ASP A 48 -2.37 -10.93 2.11
CA ASP A 48 -1.37 -11.40 3.03
C ASP A 48 -0.50 -10.21 3.46
N PHE A 49 -1.03 -9.53 4.47
CA PHE A 49 -0.34 -8.63 5.38
C PHE A 49 -0.64 -9.05 6.83
N THR A 50 -0.72 -10.39 7.00
CA THR A 50 -0.75 -11.24 8.20
C THR A 50 -1.86 -11.05 9.25
N HIS A 51 -3.14 -10.97 8.84
CA HIS A 51 -4.37 -10.91 9.68
C HIS A 51 -4.84 -9.49 10.00
N VAL A 52 -5.50 -8.90 9.02
CA VAL A 52 -6.34 -7.72 9.21
C VAL A 52 -7.79 -8.16 8.97
N GLN A 53 -8.73 -7.66 9.78
CA GLN A 53 -10.15 -7.97 9.57
C GLN A 53 -10.65 -7.15 8.38
N TYR A 54 -11.20 -7.85 7.39
CA TYR A 54 -11.75 -7.26 6.16
C TYR A 54 -13.28 -7.39 6.16
N SER A 55 -13.96 -6.47 5.48
CA SER A 55 -15.41 -6.54 5.25
C SER A 55 -15.69 -7.23 3.92
N PRO A 56 -16.28 -8.45 3.90
CA PRO A 56 -16.53 -9.18 2.65
C PRO A 56 -17.41 -8.36 1.69
N GLY A 57 -16.93 -8.13 0.47
CA GLY A 57 -17.67 -7.41 -0.57
C GLY A 57 -17.32 -5.92 -0.71
N ASN A 58 -16.41 -5.38 0.11
CA ASN A 58 -16.02 -3.98 0.08
C ASN A 58 -14.55 -3.79 -0.34
N THR A 59 -14.25 -2.64 -0.94
CA THR A 59 -12.90 -2.24 -1.33
C THR A 59 -12.19 -1.59 -0.15
N ASP A 60 -11.31 -2.34 0.51
CA ASP A 60 -10.54 -1.86 1.65
C ASP A 60 -9.25 -1.15 1.19
N LEU A 61 -8.93 -0.02 1.84
CA LEU A 61 -7.68 0.68 1.61
C LEU A 61 -6.56 0.03 2.42
N TRP A 62 -5.39 -0.14 1.81
CA TRP A 62 -4.18 -0.52 2.53
C TRP A 62 -3.05 0.48 2.29
N TYR A 63 -2.16 0.58 3.27
CA TYR A 63 -0.91 1.31 3.14
C TYR A 63 0.21 0.60 3.89
N ALA A 64 1.42 0.64 3.34
CA ALA A 64 2.56 -0.13 3.81
C ALA A 64 3.86 0.68 3.75
N LYS A 65 4.83 0.23 4.56
CA LYS A 65 6.23 0.68 4.49
C LYS A 65 7.15 -0.51 4.29
N LEU A 66 8.06 -0.38 3.34
CA LEU A 66 9.17 -1.30 3.11
C LEU A 66 10.50 -0.64 3.50
N ASP A 67 11.48 -1.45 3.89
CA ASP A 67 12.87 -1.01 3.96
C ASP A 67 13.54 -0.94 2.57
N THR A 68 14.79 -0.48 2.52
CA THR A 68 15.58 -0.38 1.27
C THR A 68 15.88 -1.74 0.63
N GLY A 69 15.74 -2.82 1.39
CA GLY A 69 15.86 -4.19 0.92
C GLY A 69 14.55 -4.77 0.40
N LEU A 70 13.48 -3.98 0.25
CA LEU A 70 12.13 -4.45 -0.07
C LEU A 70 11.56 -5.43 0.98
N ASN A 71 11.94 -5.34 2.26
CA ASN A 71 11.29 -6.12 3.32
C ASN A 71 10.14 -5.32 3.91
N LEU A 72 9.00 -5.98 4.18
CA LEU A 72 7.85 -5.34 4.80
C LEU A 72 8.15 -4.98 6.26
N LEU A 73 8.07 -3.70 6.59
CA LEU A 73 8.19 -3.22 7.98
C LEU A 73 6.84 -3.19 8.68
N TRP A 74 5.82 -2.68 8.00
CA TRP A 74 4.44 -2.73 8.45
C TRP A 74 3.48 -2.54 7.28
N CYS A 75 2.26 -3.03 7.45
CA CYS A 75 1.11 -2.76 6.61
C CYS A 75 -0.09 -2.50 7.51
N LYS A 76 -0.96 -1.60 7.07
CA LYS A 76 -2.20 -1.25 7.76
C LYS A 76 -3.33 -1.22 6.74
N VAL A 77 -4.51 -1.62 7.18
CA VAL A 77 -5.73 -1.60 6.39
C VAL A 77 -6.72 -0.67 7.08
N ILE A 78 -7.41 0.12 6.28
CA ILE A 78 -8.58 0.90 6.70
C ILE A 78 -9.77 0.20 6.04
N PRO A 79 -10.64 -0.44 6.84
CA PRO A 79 -11.90 -0.97 6.33
C PRO A 79 -12.70 0.19 5.73
N GLY A 80 -13.16 0.04 4.50
CA GLY A 80 -13.86 1.10 3.80
C GLY A 80 -14.97 0.53 2.93
N ASP A 81 -16.10 1.22 2.91
CA ASP A 81 -17.17 0.93 1.96
C ASP A 81 -16.87 1.80 0.72
N GLU A 82 -16.44 1.17 -0.38
CA GLU A 82 -16.30 1.83 -1.70
C GLU A 82 -15.25 2.97 -1.76
N VAL A 83 -13.99 2.69 -1.41
CA VAL A 83 -12.93 3.69 -1.55
C VAL A 83 -12.57 3.93 -3.03
N ASP A 84 -12.99 5.08 -3.59
CA ASP A 84 -12.75 5.44 -5.00
C ASP A 84 -11.32 5.90 -5.30
N PHE A 85 -10.65 6.52 -4.32
CA PHE A 85 -9.36 7.18 -4.51
C PHE A 85 -8.47 7.03 -3.28
N THR A 86 -7.17 6.80 -3.52
CA THR A 86 -6.12 6.82 -2.48
C THR A 86 -4.79 7.26 -3.06
N THR A 87 -4.05 8.06 -2.29
CA THR A 87 -2.69 8.47 -2.59
C THR A 87 -1.86 8.66 -1.32
N ILE A 88 -0.55 8.52 -1.45
CA ILE A 88 0.43 8.90 -0.42
C ILE A 88 1.06 10.24 -0.75
N ILE A 89 1.09 11.14 0.23
CA ILE A 89 1.81 12.40 0.16
C ILE A 89 2.89 12.45 1.23
N ARG A 90 4.05 13.02 0.89
CA ARG A 90 5.08 13.32 1.89
C ARG A 90 4.71 14.61 2.61
N VAL A 91 4.58 14.56 3.94
CA VAL A 91 4.19 15.72 4.75
C VAL A 91 5.43 16.36 5.39
N SER A 92 6.28 15.55 6.01
CA SER A 92 7.55 16.00 6.59
C SER A 92 8.59 14.90 6.56
N ILE A 93 9.78 15.16 7.13
CA ILE A 93 10.78 14.11 7.31
C ILE A 93 10.22 13.09 8.31
N GLY A 94 10.15 11.82 7.89
CA GLY A 94 9.66 10.72 8.73
C GLY A 94 8.14 10.58 8.81
N SER A 95 7.37 11.46 8.14
CA SER A 95 5.90 11.35 8.09
C SER A 95 5.37 11.39 6.66
N PHE A 96 4.30 10.63 6.44
CA PHE A 96 3.54 10.60 5.20
C PHE A 96 2.05 10.71 5.55
N GLY A 97 1.28 11.33 4.67
CA GLY A 97 -0.17 11.33 4.70
C GLY A 97 -0.70 10.28 3.74
N VAL A 98 -1.80 9.64 4.13
CA VAL A 98 -2.64 8.84 3.23
C VAL A 98 -3.89 9.69 2.99
N VAL A 99 -4.15 10.04 1.74
CA VAL A 99 -5.32 10.82 1.33
C VAL A 99 -6.23 9.88 0.56
N PHE A 100 -7.49 9.77 0.95
CA PHE A 100 -8.45 8.89 0.31
C PHE A 100 -9.86 9.48 0.35
N SER A 101 -10.76 8.95 -0.48
CA SER A 101 -12.18 9.30 -0.48
C SER A 101 -13.02 8.09 -0.10
N GLU A 102 -13.98 8.29 0.80
CA GLU A 102 -15.05 7.33 1.08
C GLU A 102 -16.39 8.02 0.81
N PRO A 103 -17.44 7.28 0.39
CA PRO A 103 -18.79 7.83 0.31
C PRO A 103 -19.22 8.31 1.69
N GLN A 104 -19.70 9.54 1.76
CA GLN A 104 -20.33 10.07 2.97
C GLN A 104 -21.75 9.48 3.09
N TYR A 105 -21.88 8.23 3.53
CA TYR A 105 -23.14 7.84 4.15
C TYR A 105 -23.13 8.41 5.56
N GLU A 106 -24.08 9.32 5.84
CA GLU A 106 -24.22 10.01 7.13
C GLU A 106 -24.03 9.02 8.30
N ARG A 107 -22.98 9.24 9.11
CA ARG A 107 -22.72 8.49 10.35
C ARG A 107 -23.68 8.89 11.46
#